data_AF-U9U5F7-F1
#
_entry.id   AF-U9U5F7-F1
#
_cell.length_a   1.000
_cell.length_b   1.000
_cell.length_c   1.000
_cell.angle_alpha   90.00
_cell.angle_beta   90.00
_cell.angle_gamma   90.00
#
_symmetry.space_group_name_H-M   'P 1'
#
loop_
_entity.id
_entity.type
_entity.pdbx_description
1 polymer ?
#
loop_
_entity_poly.entity_id
_entity_poly.type
_entity_poly.pdbx_seq_one_letter_code
_entity_poly.pdbx_strand_id
1 'polypeptide(L)'
;MSISGTQILLWCLVRGGSVFNITIERNNRVSDLKKAIKNKKPNDFANVDADRLTLWMLKNTVNINEIQSLFLQDNENDQNIVLLKDMRKIESYWPEDQNHSEDYIHVVVEPPVPTEQLFTGQVGAHSLSPSNADNDIIRCGLEANSPSVKARPEKFFKDQQTNPILNGRPLENTGPPIALFNNTFSLFLNDFHNENLEITSDFLIWTEELILAAADSYDNEEERNEKIRVILMEKLEPYC
;
A
#
# COMPACT_ATOMS: atom_id res chain seq x y z
N MET A 1 -46.08 -10.82 3.57
CA MET A 1 -45.49 -10.39 4.86
C MET A 1 -43.99 -10.27 4.64
N SER A 2 -43.49 -9.05 4.48
CA SER A 2 -42.05 -8.78 4.40
C SER A 2 -41.51 -8.85 5.83
N ILE A 3 -40.68 -9.84 6.13
CA ILE A 3 -39.92 -9.86 7.37
C ILE A 3 -38.85 -8.78 7.17
N SER A 4 -39.16 -7.54 7.56
CA SER A 4 -38.17 -6.46 7.55
C SER A 4 -37.04 -6.87 8.49
N GLY A 5 -35.89 -7.27 7.93
CA GLY A 5 -34.75 -7.68 8.73
C GLY A 5 -34.28 -6.51 9.59
N THR A 6 -34.05 -6.74 10.89
CA THR A 6 -33.42 -5.74 11.77
C THR A 6 -32.08 -5.34 11.17
N GLN A 7 -31.83 -4.03 11.05
CA GLN A 7 -30.56 -3.51 10.54
C GLN A 7 -29.55 -3.30 11.67
N ILE A 8 -28.27 -3.26 11.30
CA ILE A 8 -27.16 -2.90 12.18
C ILE A 8 -26.26 -1.88 11.46
N LEU A 9 -25.83 -0.86 12.19
CA LEU A 9 -24.78 0.06 11.75
C LEU A 9 -23.43 -0.47 12.24
N LEU A 10 -22.49 -0.65 11.32
CA LEU A 10 -21.14 -1.12 11.59
C LEU A 10 -20.15 -0.06 11.14
N TRP A 11 -19.24 0.32 12.04
CA TRP A 11 -18.08 1.13 11.68
C TRP A 11 -16.95 0.23 11.19
N CYS A 12 -16.45 0.57 10.02
CA CYS A 12 -15.39 -0.11 9.30
C CYS A 12 -14.14 0.77 9.26
N LEU A 13 -12.98 0.17 9.51
CA LEU A 13 -11.68 0.78 9.31
C LEU A 13 -10.94 0.01 8.21
N VAL A 14 -10.49 0.68 7.16
CA VAL A 14 -9.57 0.08 6.18
C VAL A 14 -8.15 0.09 6.75
N ARG A 15 -7.42 -1.03 6.69
CA ARG A 15 -6.02 -1.10 7.13
C ARG A 15 -5.19 -0.08 6.33
N GLY A 16 -4.57 0.88 7.03
CA GLY A 16 -3.82 1.98 6.41
C GLY A 16 -4.69 3.09 5.79
N GLY A 17 -6.02 3.03 5.96
CA GLY A 17 -6.97 3.95 5.33
C GLY A 17 -7.89 4.66 6.31
N SER A 18 -9.08 5.05 5.82
CA SER A 18 -10.07 5.84 6.57
C SER A 18 -11.15 4.98 7.23
N VAL A 19 -11.81 5.57 8.24
CA VAL A 19 -12.97 5.03 8.92
C VAL A 19 -14.26 5.44 8.20
N PHE A 20 -15.23 4.53 8.08
CA PHE A 20 -16.55 4.81 7.52
C PHE A 20 -17.61 3.86 8.13
N ASN A 21 -18.90 4.15 7.97
CA ASN A 21 -19.97 3.26 8.42
C ASN A 21 -20.75 2.62 7.27
N ILE A 22 -21.37 1.47 7.58
CA ILE A 22 -22.30 0.75 6.73
C ILE A 22 -23.52 0.33 7.55
N THR A 23 -24.70 0.44 6.95
CA THR A 23 -25.92 -0.16 7.48
C THR A 23 -26.23 -1.41 6.66
N ILE A 24 -26.44 -2.54 7.34
CA ILE A 24 -26.73 -3.84 6.69
C ILE A 24 -27.78 -4.62 7.49
N GLU A 25 -28.55 -5.48 6.84
CA GLU A 25 -29.50 -6.34 7.56
C GLU A 25 -28.76 -7.42 8.36
N ARG A 26 -29.20 -7.67 9.59
CA ARG A 26 -28.60 -8.69 10.48
C ARG A 26 -28.68 -10.11 9.91
N ASN A 27 -29.70 -10.37 9.08
CA ASN A 27 -29.89 -11.65 8.38
C ASN A 27 -28.90 -11.87 7.23
N ASN A 28 -28.20 -10.82 6.77
CA ASN A 28 -27.26 -10.89 5.65
C ASN A 28 -26.02 -11.67 6.07
N ARG A 29 -25.27 -12.16 5.08
CA ARG A 29 -24.01 -12.87 5.30
C ARG A 29 -22.84 -11.91 5.28
N VAL A 30 -21.71 -12.36 5.84
CA VAL A 30 -20.44 -11.63 5.74
C VAL A 30 -20.04 -11.39 4.28
N SER A 31 -20.38 -12.30 3.35
CA SER A 31 -20.19 -12.06 1.91
C SER A 31 -20.96 -10.84 1.38
N ASP A 32 -22.13 -10.55 1.94
CA ASP A 32 -22.93 -9.38 1.55
C ASP A 32 -22.34 -8.11 2.16
N LEU A 33 -21.80 -8.19 3.39
CA LEU A 33 -21.04 -7.11 4.01
C LEU A 33 -19.80 -6.74 3.19
N LYS A 34 -19.04 -7.73 2.70
CA LYS A 34 -17.91 -7.50 1.78
C LYS A 34 -18.32 -6.71 0.53
N LYS A 35 -19.44 -7.08 -0.09
CA LYS A 35 -19.99 -6.36 -1.26
C LYS A 35 -20.40 -4.93 -0.90
N ALA A 36 -21.08 -4.75 0.23
CA ALA A 36 -21.49 -3.43 0.69
C ALA A 36 -20.28 -2.53 0.94
N ILE A 37 -19.22 -3.05 1.57
CA ILE A 37 -17.95 -2.34 1.81
C ILE A 37 -17.31 -1.89 0.50
N LYS A 38 -17.16 -2.80 -0.47
CA LYS A 38 -16.62 -2.47 -1.80
C LYS A 38 -17.44 -1.36 -2.47
N ASN A 39 -18.76 -1.48 -2.48
CA ASN A 39 -19.65 -0.50 -3.10
C ASN A 39 -19.60 0.87 -2.41
N LYS A 40 -19.35 0.91 -1.09
CA LYS A 40 -19.23 2.15 -0.31
C LYS A 40 -17.90 2.87 -0.58
N LYS A 41 -16.85 2.12 -0.92
CA LYS A 41 -15.49 2.62 -1.17
C LYS A 41 -14.98 2.13 -2.54
N PRO A 42 -15.61 2.57 -3.65
CA PRO A 42 -15.29 2.04 -4.98
C PRO A 42 -13.86 2.36 -5.42
N ASN A 43 -13.30 3.49 -4.97
CA ASN A 43 -11.93 3.89 -5.32
C ASN A 43 -10.90 3.08 -4.54
N ASP A 44 -11.06 2.98 -3.21
CA ASP A 44 -10.18 2.21 -2.32
C ASP A 44 -10.10 0.72 -2.73
N PHE A 45 -11.13 0.20 -3.42
CA PHE A 45 -11.27 -1.20 -3.82
C PHE A 45 -11.51 -1.40 -5.33
N ALA A 46 -11.09 -0.45 -6.18
CA ALA A 46 -11.41 -0.46 -7.62
C ALA A 46 -11.01 -1.77 -8.33
N ASN A 47 -9.85 -2.32 -7.96
CA ASN A 47 -9.26 -3.53 -8.55
C ASN A 47 -9.34 -4.76 -7.62
N VAL A 48 -10.15 -4.69 -6.56
CA VAL A 48 -10.27 -5.76 -5.57
C VAL A 48 -11.68 -6.33 -5.65
N ASP A 49 -11.80 -7.62 -5.95
CA ASP A 49 -13.07 -8.31 -5.83
C ASP A 49 -13.51 -8.39 -4.37
N ALA A 50 -14.82 -8.26 -4.12
CA ALA A 50 -15.34 -8.16 -2.76
C ALA A 50 -14.98 -9.39 -1.92
N ASP A 51 -14.98 -10.59 -2.52
CA ASP A 51 -14.62 -11.84 -1.88
C ASP A 51 -13.15 -11.90 -1.43
N ARG A 52 -12.26 -11.16 -2.11
CA ARG A 52 -10.84 -11.04 -1.77
C ARG A 52 -10.56 -10.14 -0.56
N LEU A 53 -11.56 -9.42 -0.04
CA LEU A 53 -11.41 -8.67 1.21
C LEU A 53 -11.34 -9.62 2.41
N THR A 54 -10.41 -9.39 3.32
CA THR A 54 -10.38 -10.05 4.63
C THR A 54 -11.02 -9.13 5.65
N LEU A 55 -12.01 -9.64 6.39
CA LEU A 55 -12.72 -8.86 7.40
C LEU A 55 -12.46 -9.41 8.80
N TRP A 56 -12.10 -8.54 9.73
CA TRP A 56 -11.85 -8.89 11.13
C TRP A 56 -12.84 -8.16 12.04
N MET A 57 -13.41 -8.86 13.00
CA MET A 57 -14.22 -8.28 14.09
C MET A 57 -13.35 -8.01 15.31
N LEU A 58 -13.52 -6.85 15.91
CA LEU A 58 -12.94 -6.52 17.22
C LEU A 58 -13.90 -6.97 18.33
N LYS A 59 -13.39 -7.76 19.28
CA LYS A 59 -14.18 -8.23 20.44
C LYS A 59 -14.34 -7.18 21.52
N ASN A 60 -13.32 -6.34 21.70
CA ASN A 60 -13.32 -5.29 22.71
C ASN A 60 -13.59 -3.93 22.04
N THR A 61 -14.20 -3.03 22.80
CA THR A 61 -14.42 -1.64 22.37
C THR A 61 -13.09 -0.90 22.34
N VAL A 62 -12.36 -1.00 21.23
CA VAL A 62 -11.04 -0.35 21.09
C VAL A 62 -11.27 1.08 20.61
N ASN A 63 -10.71 2.05 21.35
CA ASN A 63 -10.69 3.43 20.90
C ASN A 63 -9.77 3.56 19.66
N ILE A 64 -10.12 4.43 18.70
CA ILE A 64 -9.36 4.65 17.45
C ILE A 64 -7.85 4.87 17.70
N ASN A 65 -7.47 5.46 18.83
CA ASN A 65 -6.07 5.69 19.19
C ASN A 65 -5.30 4.40 19.55
N GLU A 66 -5.98 3.38 20.08
CA GLU A 66 -5.38 2.09 20.46
C GLU A 66 -5.34 1.12 19.27
N ILE A 67 -6.25 1.28 18.31
CA ILE A 67 -6.32 0.49 17.08
C ILE A 67 -4.99 0.51 16.33
N GLN A 68 -4.34 1.66 16.16
CA GLN A 68 -3.05 1.74 15.45
C GLN A 68 -1.96 0.85 16.09
N SER A 69 -1.97 0.69 17.41
CA SER A 69 -1.01 -0.19 18.10
C SER A 69 -1.30 -1.69 17.95
N LEU A 70 -2.55 -2.09 17.73
CA LEU A 70 -2.94 -3.49 17.51
C LEU A 70 -2.46 -4.03 16.16
N PHE A 71 -2.31 -3.19 15.14
CA PHE A 71 -1.88 -3.61 13.79
C PHE A 71 -0.37 -3.56 13.55
N LEU A 72 0.42 -3.15 14.55
CA LEU A 72 1.88 -3.15 14.52
C LEU A 72 2.49 -4.45 15.05
N GLN A 73 1.69 -5.32 15.65
CA GLN A 73 2.15 -6.62 16.13
C GLN A 73 1.48 -7.73 15.32
N ASP A 74 2.25 -8.37 14.43
CA ASP A 74 1.87 -9.61 13.73
C ASP A 74 1.84 -10.78 14.73
N ASN A 75 0.93 -10.70 15.70
CA ASN A 75 0.70 -11.78 16.64
C ASN A 75 -0.64 -12.42 16.28
N GLU A 76 -0.60 -13.51 15.52
CA GLU A 76 -1.76 -14.40 15.26
C GLU A 76 -2.47 -14.87 16.56
N ASN A 77 -1.86 -14.64 17.73
CA ASN A 77 -2.39 -14.96 19.06
C ASN A 77 -3.15 -13.81 19.74
N ASP A 78 -3.40 -12.69 19.07
CA ASP A 78 -4.09 -11.57 19.68
C ASP A 78 -5.58 -11.91 19.92
N GLN A 79 -5.95 -12.16 21.19
CA GLN A 79 -7.29 -12.63 21.59
C GLN A 79 -8.43 -11.64 21.25
N ASN A 80 -8.08 -10.43 20.80
CA ASN A 80 -8.97 -9.29 20.60
C ASN A 80 -9.60 -9.20 19.22
N ILE A 81 -9.10 -9.95 18.22
CA ILE A 81 -9.64 -9.97 16.85
C ILE A 81 -10.20 -11.34 16.46
N VAL A 82 -11.22 -11.35 15.61
CA VAL A 82 -11.86 -12.57 15.08
C VAL A 82 -12.04 -12.45 13.59
N LEU A 83 -11.51 -13.41 12.83
CA LEU A 83 -11.75 -13.50 11.39
C LEU A 83 -13.25 -13.76 11.12
N LEU A 84 -13.87 -12.88 10.33
CA LEU A 84 -15.24 -13.06 9.88
C LEU A 84 -15.28 -14.09 8.75
N LYS A 85 -16.22 -15.03 8.85
CA LYS A 85 -16.39 -16.13 7.89
C LYS A 85 -17.55 -15.80 6.95
N ASP A 86 -17.28 -15.85 5.64
CA ASP A 86 -18.21 -15.42 4.58
C ASP A 86 -19.61 -16.04 4.66
N MET A 87 -19.70 -17.30 5.08
CA MET A 87 -20.97 -18.03 5.17
C MET A 87 -21.82 -17.69 6.40
N ARG A 88 -21.21 -17.05 7.41
CA ARG A 88 -21.89 -16.71 8.67
C ARG A 88 -22.74 -15.46 8.47
N LYS A 89 -23.85 -15.39 9.20
CA LYS A 89 -24.71 -14.21 9.23
C LYS A 89 -24.10 -13.13 10.11
N ILE A 90 -24.42 -11.87 9.84
CA ILE A 90 -24.01 -10.73 10.65
C ILE A 90 -24.49 -10.87 12.10
N GLU A 91 -25.73 -11.33 12.32
CA GLU A 91 -26.30 -11.59 13.66
C GLU A 91 -25.50 -12.58 14.51
N SER A 92 -24.68 -13.45 13.90
CA SER A 92 -23.86 -14.42 14.65
C SER A 92 -22.62 -13.80 15.30
N TYR A 93 -22.22 -12.62 14.84
CA TYR A 93 -21.09 -11.85 15.36
C TYR A 93 -21.57 -10.70 16.23
N TRP A 94 -22.64 -10.03 15.80
CA TRP A 94 -23.29 -8.95 16.54
C TRP A 94 -24.77 -9.30 16.76
N PRO A 95 -25.08 -10.11 17.79
CA PRO A 95 -26.45 -10.46 18.12
C PRO A 95 -27.20 -9.26 18.70
N GLU A 96 -28.52 -9.28 18.63
CA GLU A 96 -29.40 -8.14 18.98
C GLU A 96 -29.44 -7.83 20.48
N ASP A 97 -29.12 -8.82 21.32
CA ASP A 97 -29.04 -8.73 22.78
C ASP A 97 -27.73 -8.09 23.28
N GLN A 98 -26.72 -7.96 22.42
CA GLN A 98 -25.48 -7.28 22.75
C GLN A 98 -25.57 -5.79 22.42
N ASN A 99 -25.22 -4.95 23.39
CA ASN A 99 -25.10 -3.50 23.18
C ASN A 99 -23.83 -3.21 22.37
N HIS A 100 -24.00 -2.98 21.07
CA HIS A 100 -22.92 -2.57 20.17
C HIS A 100 -22.96 -1.05 20.08
N SER A 101 -22.07 -0.39 20.82
CA SER A 101 -22.02 1.06 20.77
C SER A 101 -21.58 1.53 19.38
N GLU A 102 -22.38 2.45 18.83
CA GLU A 102 -22.14 3.09 17.54
C GLU A 102 -20.90 4.00 17.54
N ASP A 103 -20.17 4.13 18.64
CA ASP A 103 -18.97 4.98 18.71
C ASP A 103 -17.65 4.20 18.54
N TYR A 104 -17.70 2.88 18.33
CA TYR A 104 -16.50 2.03 18.20
C TYR A 104 -16.33 1.45 16.80
N ILE A 105 -15.10 1.12 16.44
CA ILE A 105 -14.82 0.35 15.22
C ILE A 105 -15.26 -1.09 15.45
N HIS A 106 -16.08 -1.60 14.53
CA HIS A 106 -16.63 -2.95 14.59
C HIS A 106 -15.86 -3.90 13.68
N VAL A 107 -15.48 -3.41 12.50
CA VAL A 107 -14.89 -4.22 11.42
C VAL A 107 -13.58 -3.58 10.94
N VAL A 108 -12.55 -4.39 10.82
CA VAL A 108 -11.32 -4.02 10.13
C VAL A 108 -11.34 -4.69 8.76
N VAL A 109 -11.12 -3.88 7.73
CA VAL A 109 -11.11 -4.29 6.33
C VAL A 109 -9.67 -4.34 5.87
N GLU A 110 -9.22 -5.52 5.52
CA GLU A 110 -7.90 -5.75 4.97
C GLU A 110 -8.05 -6.09 3.48
N PRO A 111 -7.64 -5.19 2.57
CA PRO A 111 -7.53 -5.55 1.17
C PRO A 111 -6.47 -6.65 1.02
N PRO A 112 -6.56 -7.50 -0.02
CA PRO A 112 -5.48 -8.41 -0.30
C PRO A 112 -4.21 -7.58 -0.48
N VAL A 113 -3.12 -8.00 0.16
CA VAL A 113 -1.79 -7.46 -0.18
C VAL A 113 -1.70 -7.50 -1.70
N PRO A 114 -1.27 -6.42 -2.37
CA PRO A 114 -1.04 -6.44 -3.80
C PRO A 114 -0.07 -7.58 -4.09
N THR A 115 -0.62 -8.74 -4.42
CA THR A 115 0.09 -9.72 -5.21
C THR A 115 0.30 -8.93 -6.48
N GLU A 116 1.54 -8.59 -6.80
CA GLU A 116 1.90 -7.99 -8.09
C GLU A 116 1.11 -8.75 -9.16
N GLN A 117 -0.01 -8.18 -9.59
CA GLN A 117 -0.76 -8.71 -10.71
C GLN A 117 0.01 -8.19 -11.90
N LEU A 118 1.05 -8.96 -12.25
CA LEU A 118 1.39 -9.31 -13.61
C LEU A 118 0.24 -8.90 -14.53
N PHE A 119 0.47 -7.87 -15.32
CA PHE A 119 -0.35 -7.48 -16.46
C PHE A 119 -0.65 -8.75 -17.28
N THR A 120 -1.82 -9.35 -17.06
CA THR A 120 -2.28 -10.51 -17.81
C THR A 120 -3.40 -10.06 -18.72
N GLY A 121 -2.99 -9.43 -19.82
CA GLY A 121 -3.74 -9.56 -21.07
C GLY A 121 -3.74 -11.04 -21.46
N GLN A 122 -4.88 -11.69 -21.23
CA GLN A 122 -5.36 -12.99 -21.72
C GLN A 122 -4.41 -13.77 -22.65
N VAL A 123 -3.91 -14.93 -22.23
CA VAL A 123 -4.01 -16.21 -22.99
C VAL A 123 -3.95 -17.36 -21.98
N GLY A 124 -4.76 -18.40 -22.23
CA GLY A 124 -5.03 -19.50 -21.32
C GLY A 124 -3.83 -20.32 -20.84
N ALA A 125 -4.13 -21.10 -19.80
CA ALA A 125 -3.35 -22.15 -19.18
C ALA A 125 -2.19 -22.71 -20.04
N HIS A 126 -1.02 -22.13 -19.88
CA HIS A 126 0.25 -22.86 -19.97
C HIS A 126 1.15 -22.39 -18.85
N SER A 127 1.67 -23.35 -18.10
CA SER A 127 2.82 -23.20 -17.22
C SER A 127 3.90 -22.37 -17.91
N LEU A 128 4.04 -21.09 -17.55
CA LEU A 128 5.12 -20.22 -18.02
C LEU A 128 6.22 -20.22 -16.96
N SER A 129 7.24 -21.02 -17.21
CA SER A 129 8.59 -20.80 -16.68
C SER A 129 9.00 -19.33 -16.84
N PRO A 130 9.70 -18.73 -15.85
CA PRO A 130 10.12 -17.33 -15.90
C PRO A 130 10.88 -17.06 -17.21
N SER A 131 10.55 -15.94 -17.84
CA SER A 131 11.24 -15.52 -19.06
C SER A 131 12.73 -15.34 -18.75
N ASN A 132 13.58 -15.46 -19.78
CA ASN A 132 15.02 -15.27 -19.60
C ASN A 132 15.35 -13.91 -18.95
N ALA A 133 14.56 -12.87 -19.21
CA ALA A 133 14.76 -11.53 -18.66
C ALA A 133 14.51 -11.45 -17.14
N ASP A 134 13.48 -12.13 -16.62
CA ASP A 134 13.18 -12.14 -15.18
C ASP A 134 14.24 -12.91 -14.39
N ASN A 135 14.72 -14.02 -14.96
CA ASN A 135 15.83 -14.78 -14.40
C ASN A 135 17.15 -13.99 -14.44
N ASP A 136 17.37 -13.19 -15.48
CA ASP A 136 18.55 -12.34 -15.62
C ASP A 136 18.55 -11.20 -14.57
N ILE A 137 17.39 -10.59 -14.29
CA ILE A 137 17.23 -9.56 -13.24
C ILE A 137 17.53 -10.14 -11.86
N ILE A 138 16.94 -11.30 -11.53
CA ILE A 138 17.15 -11.95 -10.23
C ILE A 138 18.62 -12.38 -10.08
N ARG A 139 19.24 -12.92 -11.14
CA ARG A 139 20.66 -13.28 -11.14
C ARG A 139 21.55 -12.05 -10.93
N CYS A 140 21.33 -10.95 -11.64
CA CYS A 140 22.10 -9.72 -11.48
C CYS A 140 22.01 -9.16 -10.06
N GLY A 141 20.85 -9.23 -9.42
CA GLY A 141 20.68 -8.82 -8.03
C GLY A 141 21.45 -9.70 -7.03
N LEU A 142 21.52 -11.01 -7.28
CA LEU A 142 22.23 -11.97 -6.42
C LEU A 142 23.76 -11.91 -6.57
N GLU A 143 24.26 -11.56 -7.76
CA GLU A 143 25.69 -11.44 -8.07
C GLU A 143 26.28 -10.06 -7.71
N ALA A 144 25.43 -9.06 -7.48
CA ALA A 144 25.86 -7.70 -7.12
C ALA A 144 26.49 -7.62 -5.72
N ASN A 145 27.66 -6.97 -5.60
CA ASN A 145 28.21 -6.61 -4.28
C ASN A 145 27.23 -5.76 -3.46
N SER A 146 27.30 -5.89 -2.13
CA SER A 146 26.41 -5.15 -1.23
C SER A 146 26.49 -3.63 -1.43
N PRO A 147 25.38 -2.90 -1.21
CA PRO A 147 25.32 -1.45 -1.42
C PRO A 147 26.38 -0.66 -0.64
N SER A 148 26.84 -1.17 0.51
CA SER A 148 27.85 -0.54 1.35
C SER A 148 29.26 -0.56 0.74
N VAL A 149 29.59 -1.58 -0.05
CA VAL A 149 30.88 -1.66 -0.78
C VAL A 149 30.85 -0.74 -2.01
N LYS A 150 29.67 -0.58 -2.61
CA LYS A 150 29.44 0.19 -3.84
C LYS A 150 29.18 1.69 -3.60
N ALA A 151 29.12 2.16 -2.36
CA ALA A 151 28.84 3.57 -2.01
C ALA A 151 29.95 4.59 -2.34
N ARG A 152 30.95 4.23 -3.16
CA ARG A 152 32.00 5.17 -3.63
C ARG A 152 31.66 5.71 -5.03
N PRO A 153 31.36 7.02 -5.19
CA PRO A 153 30.90 7.59 -6.46
C PRO A 153 31.76 7.22 -7.68
N GLU A 154 33.09 7.36 -7.58
CA GLU A 154 34.04 7.04 -8.67
C GLU A 154 34.00 5.58 -9.17
N LYS A 155 33.62 4.64 -8.29
CA LYS A 155 33.58 3.20 -8.59
C LYS A 155 32.18 2.72 -8.93
N PHE A 156 31.16 3.36 -8.36
CA PHE A 156 29.77 2.98 -8.50
C PHE A 156 29.37 2.85 -9.97
N PHE A 157 29.58 3.88 -10.80
CA PHE A 157 29.16 3.87 -12.20
C PHE A 157 29.94 2.88 -13.08
N LYS A 158 31.22 2.63 -12.77
CA LYS A 158 32.01 1.59 -13.46
C LYS A 158 31.46 0.19 -13.14
N ASP A 159 31.06 -0.03 -11.90
CA ASP A 159 30.50 -1.32 -11.45
C ASP A 159 29.07 -1.53 -12.00
N GLN A 160 28.30 -0.46 -12.23
CA GLN A 160 26.97 -0.53 -12.85
C GLN A 160 26.98 -1.12 -14.28
N GLN A 161 28.11 -1.05 -15.00
CA GLN A 161 28.23 -1.61 -16.36
C GLN A 161 28.36 -3.14 -16.37
N THR A 162 28.74 -3.76 -15.24
CA THR A 162 29.00 -5.20 -15.17
C THR A 162 28.07 -5.92 -14.19
N ASN A 163 27.69 -5.27 -13.09
CA ASN A 163 26.81 -5.83 -12.06
C ASN A 163 25.86 -4.73 -11.53
N PRO A 164 24.78 -4.41 -12.28
CA PRO A 164 23.94 -3.27 -11.98
C PRO A 164 23.15 -3.45 -10.69
N ILE A 165 22.99 -2.35 -9.94
CA ILE A 165 21.98 -2.25 -8.89
C ILE A 165 20.77 -1.56 -9.52
N LEU A 166 19.59 -2.18 -9.41
CA LEU A 166 18.38 -1.69 -10.06
C LEU A 166 17.66 -0.62 -9.22
N ASN A 167 18.37 0.46 -8.85
CA ASN A 167 17.87 1.54 -8.01
C ASN A 167 17.65 2.87 -8.79
N GLY A 168 17.60 2.81 -10.12
CA GLY A 168 17.44 3.98 -11.00
C GLY A 168 18.68 4.85 -11.10
N ARG A 169 19.87 4.31 -10.76
CA ARG A 169 21.14 5.04 -10.86
C ARG A 169 22.23 4.20 -11.54
N PRO A 170 22.54 4.43 -12.82
CA PRO A 170 21.93 5.41 -13.75
C PRO A 170 20.46 5.05 -14.09
N LEU A 171 19.72 5.98 -14.72
CA LEU A 171 18.26 5.89 -14.89
C LEU A 171 17.80 4.60 -15.59
N GLU A 172 18.58 4.12 -16.56
CA GLU A 172 18.38 2.87 -17.27
C GLU A 172 18.39 1.62 -16.37
N ASN A 173 19.02 1.71 -15.18
CA ASN A 173 19.08 0.63 -14.19
C ASN A 173 17.92 0.76 -13.19
N THR A 174 16.68 0.82 -13.67
CA THR A 174 15.48 0.89 -12.82
C THR A 174 14.90 -0.50 -12.57
N GLY A 175 14.63 -0.83 -11.30
CA GLY A 175 13.98 -2.07 -10.88
C GLY A 175 12.65 -1.82 -10.17
N PRO A 176 11.91 -2.88 -9.80
CA PRO A 176 10.66 -2.74 -9.07
C PRO A 176 10.88 -1.96 -7.75
N PRO A 177 10.00 -1.00 -7.41
CA PRO A 177 10.23 -0.05 -6.33
C PRO A 177 10.39 -0.73 -4.97
N ILE A 178 11.34 -0.24 -4.15
CA ILE A 178 11.46 -0.62 -2.75
C ILE A 178 10.29 0.01 -2.00
N ALA A 179 9.33 -0.82 -1.59
CA ALA A 179 8.21 -0.40 -0.74
C ALA A 179 8.75 0.05 0.64
N LEU A 180 8.66 1.35 0.95
CA LEU A 180 9.07 1.91 2.24
C LEU A 180 7.88 1.99 3.20
N PHE A 181 7.90 1.16 4.25
CA PHE A 181 6.88 1.06 5.28
C PHE A 181 6.95 2.22 6.30
N ASN A 182 6.61 3.44 5.88
CA ASN A 182 6.49 4.58 6.78
C ASN A 182 5.21 5.38 6.51
N ASN A 183 4.50 5.75 7.59
CA ASN A 183 3.15 6.32 7.55
C ASN A 183 3.05 7.66 6.79
N THR A 184 4.15 8.42 6.70
CA THR A 184 4.20 9.65 5.88
C THR A 184 4.06 9.34 4.38
N PHE A 185 4.51 8.17 3.92
CA PHE A 185 4.39 7.76 2.52
C PHE A 185 3.02 7.10 2.20
N SER A 186 2.18 6.82 3.21
CA SER A 186 0.77 6.47 2.97
C SER A 186 0.01 7.63 2.33
N LEU A 187 0.38 8.88 2.64
CA LEU A 187 -0.15 10.06 1.96
C LEU A 187 0.21 10.05 0.48
N PHE A 188 1.45 9.69 0.15
CA PHE A 188 1.88 9.52 -1.24
C PHE A 188 1.06 8.44 -1.97
N LEU A 189 0.79 7.29 -1.35
CA LEU A 189 -0.06 6.25 -1.98
C LEU A 189 -1.50 6.73 -2.19
N ASN A 190 -2.05 7.50 -1.26
CA ASN A 190 -3.38 8.09 -1.38
C ASN A 190 -3.43 9.16 -2.50
N ASP A 191 -2.39 9.98 -2.60
CA ASP A 191 -2.27 11.04 -3.60
C ASP A 191 -1.91 10.49 -4.99
N PHE A 192 -1.17 9.38 -5.06
CA PHE A 192 -0.77 8.70 -6.31
C PHE A 192 -1.98 8.22 -7.12
N HIS A 193 -3.06 7.83 -6.44
CA HIS A 193 -4.32 7.43 -7.09
C HIS A 193 -5.30 8.59 -7.30
N ASN A 194 -4.93 9.81 -6.90
CA ASN A 194 -5.81 10.97 -7.00
C ASN A 194 -5.62 11.70 -8.35
N GLU A 195 -6.43 11.35 -9.34
CA GLU A 195 -6.44 11.98 -10.67
C GLU A 195 -6.84 13.47 -10.65
N ASN A 196 -7.34 13.98 -9.52
CA ASN A 196 -7.73 15.39 -9.37
C ASN A 196 -6.64 16.23 -8.69
N LEU A 197 -5.49 15.64 -8.35
CA LEU A 197 -4.37 16.39 -7.79
C LEU A 197 -3.74 17.24 -8.89
N GLU A 198 -3.95 18.56 -8.82
CA GLU A 198 -3.37 19.49 -9.78
C GLU A 198 -1.89 19.72 -9.41
N ILE A 199 -0.99 18.97 -10.04
CA ILE A 199 0.45 19.20 -9.91
C ILE A 199 0.82 20.35 -10.85
N THR A 200 1.30 21.44 -10.29
CA THR A 200 1.68 22.61 -11.08
C THR A 200 2.88 22.28 -11.98
N SER A 201 2.87 22.79 -13.21
CA SER A 201 3.91 22.48 -14.20
C SER A 201 5.32 22.85 -13.74
N ASP A 202 5.47 23.88 -12.90
CA ASP A 202 6.75 24.28 -12.33
C ASP A 202 7.28 23.26 -11.32
N PHE A 203 6.38 22.56 -10.60
CA PHE A 203 6.76 21.52 -9.65
C PHE A 203 7.20 20.24 -10.37
N LEU A 204 6.57 19.90 -11.50
CA LEU A 204 6.98 18.79 -12.36
C LEU A 204 8.38 19.00 -12.95
N ILE A 205 8.63 20.18 -13.50
CA ILE A 205 9.94 20.55 -14.06
C ILE A 205 11.03 20.50 -12.98
N TRP A 206 10.77 21.10 -11.82
CA TRP A 206 11.70 21.06 -10.70
C TRP A 206 11.98 19.64 -10.22
N THR A 207 10.95 18.79 -10.14
CA THR A 207 11.10 17.38 -9.73
C THR A 207 11.92 16.60 -10.76
N GLU A 208 11.69 16.84 -12.05
CA GLU A 208 12.47 16.23 -13.15
C GLU A 208 13.96 16.62 -13.04
N GLU A 209 14.25 17.91 -12.83
CA GLU A 209 15.62 18.39 -12.64
C GLU A 209 16.31 17.73 -11.44
N LEU A 210 15.59 17.59 -10.32
CA LEU A 210 16.10 16.91 -9.12
C LEU A 210 16.39 15.43 -9.39
N ILE A 211 15.50 14.72 -10.09
CA ILE A 211 15.67 13.31 -10.44
C ILE A 211 16.87 13.13 -11.36
N LEU A 212 16.98 13.95 -12.41
CA LEU A 212 18.11 13.91 -13.35
C LEU A 212 19.43 14.17 -12.63
N ALA A 213 19.48 15.21 -11.79
CA ALA A 213 20.67 15.51 -10.99
C ALA A 213 21.00 14.38 -10.00
N ALA A 214 20.02 13.72 -9.40
CA ALA A 214 20.27 12.60 -8.49
C ALA A 214 20.80 11.36 -9.20
N ALA A 215 20.35 11.13 -10.45
CA ALA A 215 20.76 10.01 -11.29
C ALA A 215 22.13 10.20 -11.93
N ASP A 216 22.61 11.44 -12.04
CA ASP A 216 23.85 11.79 -12.74
C ASP A 216 25.13 11.24 -12.08
N SER A 217 26.19 11.18 -12.89
CA SER A 217 27.53 10.77 -12.48
C SER A 217 28.33 11.94 -11.93
N TYR A 218 28.91 11.76 -10.76
CA TYR A 218 29.75 12.75 -10.09
C TYR A 218 31.07 12.10 -9.69
N ASP A 219 32.15 12.86 -9.79
CA ASP A 219 33.48 12.38 -9.42
C ASP A 219 33.62 12.29 -7.88
N ASN A 220 32.93 13.16 -7.13
CA ASN A 220 32.96 13.16 -5.68
C ASN A 220 31.61 13.57 -5.05
N GLU A 221 31.47 13.29 -3.75
CA GLU A 221 30.22 13.51 -3.01
C GLU A 221 29.96 14.99 -2.71
N GLU A 222 31.00 15.83 -2.66
CA GLU A 222 30.86 17.27 -2.42
C GLU A 222 30.20 17.96 -3.62
N GLU A 223 30.64 17.62 -4.82
CA GLU A 223 30.05 18.09 -6.08
C GLU A 223 28.58 17.67 -6.22
N ARG A 224 28.28 16.39 -5.95
CA ARG A 224 26.91 15.89 -5.92
C ARG A 224 26.05 16.68 -4.92
N ASN A 225 26.54 16.87 -3.71
CA ASN A 225 25.79 17.55 -2.65
C ASN A 225 25.54 19.02 -2.99
N GLU A 226 26.52 19.70 -3.57
CA GLU A 226 26.34 21.09 -4.01
C GLU A 226 25.28 21.19 -5.09
N LYS A 227 25.33 20.31 -6.11
CA LYS A 227 24.35 20.30 -7.20
C LYS A 227 22.92 20.04 -6.71
N ILE A 228 22.75 19.05 -5.82
CA ILE A 228 21.44 18.73 -5.23
C ILE A 228 20.97 19.87 -4.32
N ARG A 229 21.86 20.47 -3.52
CA ARG A 229 21.51 21.56 -2.61
C ARG A 229 20.98 22.77 -3.37
N VAL A 230 21.62 23.16 -4.47
CA VAL A 230 21.17 24.28 -5.30
C VAL A 230 19.73 24.06 -5.80
N ILE A 231 19.43 22.85 -6.30
CA ILE A 231 18.08 22.51 -6.80
C ILE A 231 17.06 22.52 -5.65
N LEU A 232 17.42 21.99 -4.48
CA LEU A 232 16.53 21.99 -3.32
C LEU A 232 16.25 23.40 -2.79
N MET A 233 17.26 24.28 -2.77
CA MET A 233 17.13 25.64 -2.25
C MET A 233 16.15 26.49 -3.07
N GLU A 234 16.06 26.27 -4.39
CA GLU A 234 15.14 26.99 -5.27
C GLU A 234 13.65 26.92 -4.83
N LYS A 235 13.25 25.81 -4.20
CA LYS A 235 11.85 25.60 -3.76
C LYS A 235 11.69 25.46 -2.25
N LEU A 236 12.76 25.15 -1.50
CA LEU A 236 12.69 24.90 -0.05
C LEU A 236 13.23 26.06 0.81
N GLU A 237 13.85 27.09 0.23
CA GLU A 237 14.32 28.28 0.98
C GLU A 237 13.28 28.96 1.89
N PRO A 238 11.97 28.99 1.61
CA PRO A 238 10.99 29.62 2.51
C PRO A 238 10.81 28.88 3.86
N TYR A 239 11.41 27.71 4.04
CA TYR A 239 11.15 26.79 5.16
C TYR A 239 12.41 26.38 5.95
N CYS A 240 13.56 27.04 5.71
CA CYS A 240 14.82 26.84 6.46
C CYS A 240 15.20 28.06 7.30
#